data_AF-A0A2V9RI44-F1
#
_entry.id   AF-A0A2V9RI44-F1
#
_cell.length_a   1.000
_cell.length_b   1.000
_cell.length_c   1.000
_cell.angle_alpha   90.00
_cell.angle_beta   90.00
_cell.angle_gamma   90.00
#
_symmetry.space_group_name_H-M   'P 1'
#
loop_
_entity.id
_entity.type
_entity.pdbx_description
1 polymer ?
#
loop_
_entity_poly.entity_id
_entity_poly.type
_entity_poly.pdbx_seq_one_letter_code
_entity_poly.pdbx_strand_id
1 'polypeptide(L)'
;MTPAAPSPCLLNMSASPKALLTLVVALGFLAVWFWGPPVWAQKTETPCEYPVVSAKIGEHCTVCGVALTEEDVALIVRGRRVPLNKEMVDTFLNDQEKYFSEKQPKGALFQEELQAPAGVAQGGISRGWFLFGLYVLAGLIGGGLSAYNAVSKGLRSIPYFFIGFFINVLGYLYVLTRPSQAAEGTIPAGLVKVPTTQAPSACPACGNTNHPSARLCAACGVTLRPTRQSEVARI
;
A
#
# COMPACT_ATOMS: atom_id res chain seq x y z
N MET A 1 -21.93 -52.33 12.10
CA MET A 1 -22.37 -51.63 10.87
C MET A 1 -22.29 -50.14 11.15
N THR A 2 -21.22 -49.49 10.68
CA THR A 2 -20.92 -48.07 10.89
C THR A 2 -21.27 -47.29 9.62
N PRO A 3 -21.90 -46.10 9.71
CA PRO A 3 -22.24 -45.32 8.54
C PRO A 3 -20.98 -44.73 7.89
N ALA A 4 -20.91 -44.85 6.57
CA ALA A 4 -19.85 -44.28 5.74
C ALA A 4 -19.89 -42.74 5.80
N ALA A 5 -18.73 -42.12 6.02
CA ALA A 5 -18.58 -40.67 6.00
C ALA A 5 -18.77 -40.10 4.58
N PRO A 6 -19.43 -38.95 4.41
CA PRO A 6 -19.63 -38.32 3.11
C PRO A 6 -18.32 -37.73 2.57
N SER A 7 -18.03 -38.05 1.30
CA SER A 7 -16.90 -37.50 0.54
C SER A 7 -17.02 -35.98 0.38
N PRO A 8 -15.93 -35.21 0.52
CA PRO A 8 -15.97 -33.77 0.29
C PRO A 8 -16.16 -33.46 -1.19
N CYS A 9 -17.24 -32.73 -1.51
CA CYS A 9 -17.46 -32.12 -2.81
C CYS A 9 -16.33 -31.13 -3.13
N LEU A 10 -15.40 -31.54 -3.98
CA LEU A 10 -14.48 -30.63 -4.64
C LEU A 10 -15.28 -29.74 -5.60
N LEU A 11 -15.54 -28.50 -5.19
CA LEU A 11 -16.05 -27.45 -6.06
C LEU A 11 -15.00 -27.14 -7.12
N ASN A 12 -15.18 -27.74 -8.30
CA ASN A 12 -14.37 -27.52 -9.48
C ASN A 12 -14.74 -26.14 -10.08
N MET A 13 -14.20 -25.06 -9.51
CA MET A 13 -14.28 -23.72 -10.09
C MET A 13 -13.27 -23.62 -11.25
N SER A 14 -13.62 -24.21 -12.39
CA SER A 14 -12.96 -23.93 -13.67
C SER A 14 -13.45 -22.58 -14.20
N ALA A 15 -12.90 -21.49 -13.65
CA ALA A 15 -13.14 -20.17 -14.20
C ALA A 15 -12.55 -20.12 -15.62
N SER A 16 -13.42 -19.98 -16.62
CA SER A 16 -13.04 -19.90 -18.04
C SER A 16 -12.09 -18.73 -18.28
N PRO A 17 -10.97 -18.92 -18.99
CA PRO A 17 -9.98 -17.86 -19.25
C PRO A 17 -10.57 -16.64 -19.98
N LYS A 18 -11.72 -16.81 -20.67
CA LYS A 18 -12.44 -15.72 -21.33
C LYS A 18 -13.10 -14.74 -20.34
N ALA A 19 -13.59 -15.24 -19.20
CA ALA A 19 -14.25 -14.41 -18.19
C ALA A 19 -13.26 -13.51 -17.43
N LEU A 20 -12.00 -13.96 -17.33
CA LEU A 20 -10.94 -13.22 -16.67
C LEU A 20 -10.44 -12.05 -17.54
N LEU A 21 -10.38 -12.25 -18.87
CA LEU A 21 -9.95 -11.23 -19.81
C LEU A 21 -10.94 -10.05 -19.89
N THR A 22 -12.24 -10.33 -19.90
CA THR A 22 -13.29 -9.29 -19.94
C THR A 22 -13.29 -8.42 -18.69
N LEU A 23 -12.99 -8.99 -17.52
CA LEU A 23 -12.95 -8.22 -16.26
C LEU A 23 -11.76 -7.27 -16.21
N VAL A 24 -10.59 -7.66 -16.75
CA VAL A 24 -9.40 -6.79 -16.82
C VAL A 24 -9.60 -5.63 -17.80
N VAL A 25 -10.22 -5.85 -18.95
CA VAL A 25 -10.50 -4.79 -19.94
C VAL A 25 -11.54 -3.80 -19.40
N ALA A 26 -12.57 -4.28 -18.68
CA ALA A 26 -13.59 -3.42 -18.07
C ALA A 26 -13.01 -2.48 -17.00
N LEU A 27 -12.07 -2.96 -16.17
CA LEU A 27 -11.39 -2.13 -15.17
C LEU A 27 -10.45 -1.09 -15.80
N GLY A 28 -9.80 -1.42 -16.93
CA GLY A 28 -8.93 -0.48 -17.66
C GLY A 28 -9.69 0.71 -18.25
N PHE A 29 -10.91 0.49 -18.77
CA PHE A 29 -11.73 1.57 -19.35
C PHE A 29 -12.31 2.54 -18.31
N LEU A 30 -12.63 2.06 -17.10
CA LEU A 30 -13.10 2.92 -16.00
C LEU A 30 -12.01 3.89 -15.51
N ALA A 31 -10.74 3.47 -15.56
CA ALA A 31 -9.62 4.32 -15.14
C ALA A 31 -9.42 5.54 -16.05
N VAL A 32 -9.78 5.47 -17.33
CA VAL A 32 -9.62 6.57 -18.30
C VAL A 32 -10.70 7.65 -18.11
N TRP A 33 -11.94 7.26 -17.80
CA TRP A 33 -13.04 8.22 -17.61
C TRP A 33 -13.01 8.95 -16.27
N PHE A 34 -12.33 8.39 -15.27
CA PHE A 34 -12.16 9.07 -13.97
C PHE A 34 -11.10 10.20 -14.02
N TRP A 35 -10.41 10.37 -15.14
CA TRP A 35 -9.42 11.42 -15.36
C TRP A 35 -10.07 12.59 -16.11
N GLY A 36 -10.86 13.39 -15.40
CA GLY A 36 -11.40 14.65 -15.91
C GLY A 36 -10.30 15.64 -16.37
N PRO A 37 -10.70 16.74 -17.04
CA PRO A 37 -9.77 17.69 -17.64
C PRO A 37 -8.79 18.30 -16.61
N PRO A 38 -7.57 18.68 -17.03
CA PRO A 38 -6.57 19.26 -16.14
C PRO A 38 -7.05 20.58 -15.56
N VAL A 39 -6.96 20.72 -14.23
CA VAL A 39 -7.47 21.84 -13.41
C VAL A 39 -6.77 23.18 -13.70
N TRP A 40 -5.74 23.21 -14.54
CA TRP A 40 -4.81 24.33 -14.66
C TRP A 40 -5.33 25.49 -15.54
N ALA A 41 -6.56 25.43 -16.02
CA ALA A 41 -7.12 26.38 -16.99
C ALA A 41 -8.00 27.50 -16.38
N GLN A 42 -8.01 27.69 -15.06
CA GLN A 42 -8.77 28.78 -14.43
C GLN A 42 -7.82 29.81 -13.82
N LYS A 43 -7.51 30.85 -14.62
CA LYS A 43 -6.88 32.08 -14.13
C LYS A 43 -7.99 32.99 -13.60
N THR A 44 -8.32 32.88 -12.31
CA THR A 44 -9.22 33.84 -11.65
C THR A 44 -8.44 35.07 -11.20
N GLU A 45 -8.55 36.15 -11.97
CA GLU A 45 -8.17 37.49 -11.54
C GLU A 45 -9.27 38.01 -10.60
N THR A 46 -9.12 37.79 -9.30
CA THR A 46 -9.97 38.44 -8.29
C THR A 46 -9.33 39.77 -7.86
N PRO A 47 -10.06 40.90 -7.91
CA PRO A 47 -9.63 42.16 -7.31
C PRO A 47 -9.51 41.98 -5.79
N CYS A 48 -8.31 42.14 -5.24
CA CYS A 48 -8.04 41.85 -3.84
C CYS A 48 -8.33 43.07 -2.96
N GLU A 49 -9.54 43.12 -2.39
CA GLU A 49 -9.83 44.02 -1.26
C GLU A 49 -9.53 43.25 0.04
N TYR A 50 -8.40 43.55 0.67
CA TYR A 50 -8.01 42.92 1.94
C TYR A 50 -8.70 43.63 3.11
N PRO A 51 -9.19 42.90 4.14
CA PRO A 51 -9.68 43.54 5.36
C PRO A 51 -8.52 44.25 6.06
N VAL A 52 -8.69 45.55 6.30
CA VAL A 52 -7.73 46.39 7.04
C VAL A 52 -8.18 46.47 8.50
N VAL A 53 -7.29 46.13 9.42
CA VAL A 53 -7.48 46.28 10.88
C VAL A 53 -6.35 47.14 11.45
N SER A 54 -6.56 47.83 12.56
CA SER A 54 -5.49 48.63 13.20
C SER A 54 -4.39 47.74 13.79
N ALA A 55 -3.14 48.19 13.73
CA ALA A 55 -1.99 47.53 14.35
C ALA A 55 -2.09 47.54 15.89
N LYS A 56 -1.50 46.53 16.57
CA LYS A 56 -1.39 46.52 18.04
C LYS A 56 -0.07 47.15 18.45
N ILE A 57 -0.07 47.89 19.56
CA ILE A 57 1.14 48.47 20.13
C ILE A 57 2.17 47.38 20.40
N GLY A 58 3.39 47.56 19.89
CA GLY A 58 4.49 46.61 20.03
C GLY A 58 4.57 45.53 18.95
N GLU A 59 3.66 45.51 17.97
CA GLU A 59 3.87 44.73 16.74
C GLU A 59 5.01 45.34 15.91
N HIS A 60 5.76 44.52 15.17
CA HIS A 60 6.81 44.99 14.26
C HIS A 60 6.33 44.87 12.81
N CYS A 61 6.65 45.88 12.00
CA CYS A 61 6.36 45.86 10.56
C CYS A 61 7.02 44.64 9.91
N THR A 62 6.24 43.88 9.14
CA THR A 62 6.74 42.67 8.47
C THR A 62 7.81 42.97 7.41
N VAL A 63 7.75 44.16 6.80
CA VAL A 63 8.67 44.58 5.73
C VAL A 63 9.95 45.20 6.28
N CYS A 64 9.84 46.20 7.17
CA CYS A 64 10.99 46.97 7.65
C CYS A 64 11.47 46.61 9.08
N GLY A 65 10.70 45.83 9.84
CA GLY A 65 11.05 45.41 11.20
C GLY A 65 10.90 46.49 12.29
N VAL A 66 10.49 47.72 11.95
CA VAL A 66 10.29 48.81 12.92
C VAL A 66 9.03 48.55 13.78
N ALA A 67 9.07 48.93 15.05
CA ALA A 67 7.92 48.84 15.95
C ALA A 67 6.79 49.79 15.48
N LEU A 68 5.57 49.26 15.43
CA LEU A 68 4.40 49.96 14.93
C LEU A 68 3.69 50.74 16.04
N THR A 69 3.02 51.80 15.61
CA THR A 69 2.17 52.68 16.42
C THR A 69 0.69 52.36 16.21
N GLU A 70 -0.21 52.96 17.00
CA GLU A 70 -1.67 52.77 16.83
C GLU A 70 -2.21 53.31 15.49
N GLU A 71 -1.44 54.18 14.83
CA GLU A 71 -1.81 54.75 13.53
C GLU A 71 -1.49 53.81 12.37
N ASP A 72 -0.71 52.74 12.59
CA ASP A 72 -0.33 51.80 11.54
C ASP A 72 -1.43 50.76 11.27
N VAL A 73 -1.28 50.06 10.14
CA VAL A 73 -2.30 49.13 9.63
C VAL A 73 -1.82 47.68 9.70
N ALA A 74 -2.75 46.77 9.90
CA ALA A 74 -2.52 45.35 9.76
C ALA A 74 -3.52 44.78 8.74
N LEU A 75 -3.02 44.06 7.75
CA LEU A 75 -3.84 43.42 6.73
C LEU A 75 -4.17 41.99 7.14
N ILE A 76 -5.43 41.56 6.98
CA ILE A 76 -5.80 40.15 7.15
C ILE A 76 -5.63 39.45 5.80
N VAL A 77 -4.45 38.85 5.60
CA VAL A 77 -4.14 38.09 4.39
C VAL A 77 -4.31 36.61 4.72
N ARG A 78 -5.36 35.99 4.16
CA ARG A 78 -5.68 34.56 4.34
C ARG A 78 -5.86 34.13 5.78
N GLY A 79 -6.58 34.94 6.55
CA GLY A 79 -6.81 34.69 7.97
C GLY A 79 -5.58 34.92 8.87
N ARG A 80 -4.44 35.35 8.30
CA ARG A 80 -3.27 35.77 9.07
C ARG A 80 -3.17 37.29 9.09
N ARG A 81 -2.91 37.84 10.27
CA ARG A 81 -2.72 39.27 10.50
C ARG A 81 -1.28 39.64 10.17
N VAL A 82 -1.09 40.52 9.19
CA VAL A 82 0.22 41.01 8.74
C VAL A 82 0.35 42.48 9.15
N PRO A 83 1.09 42.77 10.23
CA PRO A 83 1.33 44.15 10.66
C PRO A 83 2.27 44.87 9.68
N LEU A 84 1.86 46.04 9.21
CA LEU A 84 2.57 46.84 8.20
C LEU A 84 2.54 48.33 8.55
N ASN A 85 3.65 49.01 8.29
CA ASN A 85 3.66 50.47 8.28
C ASN A 85 2.86 50.96 7.05
N LYS A 86 2.06 52.03 7.20
CA LYS A 86 1.25 52.63 6.12
C LYS A 86 2.04 52.87 4.83
N GLU A 87 3.28 53.34 4.92
CA GLU A 87 4.13 53.64 3.76
C GLU A 87 4.62 52.38 3.04
N MET A 88 4.67 51.25 3.75
CA MET A 88 5.20 49.98 3.23
C MET A 88 4.12 49.04 2.68
N VAL A 89 2.85 49.47 2.70
CA VAL A 89 1.72 48.66 2.21
C VAL A 89 1.90 48.33 0.73
N ASP A 90 2.21 49.31 -0.12
CA ASP A 90 2.38 49.09 -1.56
C ASP A 90 3.56 48.16 -1.87
N THR A 91 4.67 48.31 -1.13
CA THR A 91 5.84 47.44 -1.25
C THR A 91 5.49 45.99 -0.90
N PHE A 92 4.69 45.79 0.15
CA PHE A 92 4.20 44.48 0.53
C PHE A 92 3.24 43.91 -0.52
N LEU A 93 2.32 44.72 -1.04
CA LEU A 93 1.34 44.28 -2.04
C LEU A 93 1.99 43.88 -3.37
N ASN A 94 3.08 44.54 -3.75
CA ASN A 94 3.84 44.21 -4.96
C ASN A 94 4.63 42.89 -4.83
N ASP A 95 5.16 42.58 -3.63
CA ASP A 95 6.05 41.42 -3.42
C ASP A 95 5.60 40.52 -2.24
N GLN A 96 4.31 40.18 -2.17
CA GLN A 96 3.75 39.41 -1.04
C GLN A 96 4.49 38.08 -0.80
N GLU A 97 4.80 37.36 -1.87
CA GLU A 97 5.46 36.03 -1.80
C GLU A 97 6.80 36.09 -1.07
N LYS A 98 7.57 37.17 -1.28
CA LYS A 98 8.88 37.35 -0.64
C LYS A 98 8.76 37.35 0.88
N TYR A 99 7.86 38.17 1.42
CA TYR A 99 7.70 38.35 2.86
C TYR A 99 6.99 37.16 3.53
N PHE A 100 6.09 36.47 2.82
CA PHE A 100 5.48 35.24 3.35
C PHE A 100 6.42 34.05 3.36
N SER A 101 7.29 33.91 2.34
CA SER A 101 8.19 32.76 2.23
C SER A 101 9.18 32.63 3.40
N GLU A 102 9.51 33.76 4.04
CA GLU A 102 10.39 33.79 5.21
C GLU A 102 9.68 33.33 6.48
N LYS A 103 8.38 33.61 6.60
CA LYS A 103 7.56 33.31 7.78
C LYS A 103 6.79 32.00 7.67
N GLN A 104 6.66 31.43 6.47
CA GLN A 104 6.01 30.14 6.29
C GLN A 104 6.89 29.02 6.84
N PRO A 105 6.31 28.07 7.60
CA PRO A 105 7.05 26.90 8.06
C PRO A 105 7.49 26.09 6.85
N LYS A 106 8.80 26.02 6.60
CA LYS A 106 9.40 25.17 5.57
C LYS A 106 9.34 23.72 6.04
N GLY A 107 8.19 23.08 5.90
CA GLY A 107 7.98 21.67 6.22
C GLY A 107 7.39 20.93 5.02
N ALA A 108 7.80 19.67 4.82
CA ALA A 108 7.34 18.80 3.72
C ALA A 108 5.82 18.54 3.71
N LEU A 109 5.09 18.98 4.75
CA LEU A 109 3.66 18.79 4.94
C LEU A 109 2.85 20.09 4.83
N PHE A 110 3.50 21.26 4.75
CA PHE A 110 2.84 22.57 4.75
C PHE A 110 3.29 23.42 3.56
N GLN A 111 3.09 22.92 2.35
CA GLN A 111 3.20 23.72 1.13
C GLN A 111 1.87 24.47 0.91
N GLU A 112 1.71 25.60 1.61
CA GLU A 112 0.66 26.57 1.30
C GLU A 112 1.06 27.32 0.02
N GLU A 113 0.71 26.78 -1.15
CA GLU A 113 0.89 27.49 -2.42
C GLU A 113 0.11 28.81 -2.41
N LEU A 114 0.81 29.92 -2.68
CA LEU A 114 0.22 31.25 -2.63
C LEU A 114 -0.83 31.54 -3.72
N GLN A 115 -1.02 30.66 -4.68
CA GLN A 115 -1.94 30.92 -5.80
C GLN A 115 -3.09 29.92 -5.89
N ALA A 116 -3.29 29.06 -4.90
CA ALA A 116 -4.41 28.12 -4.92
C ALA A 116 -5.74 28.87 -4.65
N PRO A 117 -6.70 28.90 -5.59
CA PRO A 117 -8.01 29.51 -5.36
C PRO A 117 -8.70 28.93 -4.11
N ALA A 118 -9.46 29.77 -3.40
CA ALA A 118 -10.24 29.33 -2.24
C ALA A 118 -11.21 28.20 -2.67
N GLY A 119 -10.91 26.96 -2.26
CA GLY A 119 -11.71 25.77 -2.59
C GLY A 119 -10.99 24.66 -3.35
N VAL A 120 -9.77 24.89 -3.85
CA VAL A 120 -8.92 23.79 -4.34
C VAL A 120 -8.02 23.27 -3.23
N ALA A 121 -8.07 21.96 -3.00
CA ALA A 121 -7.29 21.28 -1.97
C ALA A 121 -5.80 21.65 -2.07
N GLN A 122 -5.26 22.24 -0.99
CA GLN A 122 -3.85 22.60 -0.81
C GLN A 122 -2.92 21.53 -1.38
N GLY A 123 -2.06 21.93 -2.33
CA GLY A 123 -0.83 21.26 -2.75
C GLY A 123 -0.79 19.76 -2.48
N GLY A 124 -1.76 19.02 -3.03
CA GLY A 124 -1.76 17.57 -2.89
C GLY A 124 -0.45 17.04 -3.47
N ILE A 125 0.14 16.00 -2.85
CA ILE A 125 1.20 15.19 -3.46
C ILE A 125 0.91 15.10 -4.94
N SER A 126 1.88 15.51 -5.78
CA SER A 126 1.63 15.59 -7.22
C SER A 126 0.93 14.32 -7.68
N ARG A 127 -0.10 14.45 -8.51
CA ARG A 127 -0.93 13.30 -8.93
C ARG A 127 -0.06 12.12 -9.40
N GLY A 128 1.07 12.42 -10.07
CA GLY A 128 2.07 11.42 -10.47
C GLY A 128 2.69 10.67 -9.29
N TRP A 129 3.19 11.38 -8.26
CA TRP A 129 3.75 10.77 -7.04
C TRP A 129 2.71 9.95 -6.28
N PHE A 130 1.46 10.42 -6.20
CA PHE A 130 0.39 9.67 -5.54
C PHE A 130 0.11 8.35 -6.28
N LEU A 131 -0.03 8.40 -7.60
CA LEU A 131 -0.25 7.23 -8.44
C LEU A 131 0.95 6.27 -8.43
N PHE A 132 2.16 6.80 -8.40
CA PHE A 132 3.37 6.01 -8.25
C PHE A 132 3.37 5.27 -6.90
N GLY A 133 3.06 5.96 -5.80
CA GLY A 133 2.93 5.34 -4.48
C GLY A 133 1.84 4.25 -4.45
N LEU A 134 0.69 4.52 -5.05
CA LEU A 134 -0.39 3.55 -5.19
C LEU A 134 0.04 2.31 -6.01
N TYR A 135 0.75 2.52 -7.11
CA TYR A 135 1.29 1.44 -7.94
C TYR A 135 2.28 0.57 -7.16
N VAL A 136 3.24 1.18 -6.45
CA VAL A 136 4.21 0.46 -5.62
C VAL A 136 3.50 -0.33 -4.53
N LEU A 137 2.51 0.26 -3.85
CA LEU A 137 1.74 -0.43 -2.82
C LEU A 137 0.99 -1.64 -3.38
N ALA A 138 0.31 -1.48 -4.52
CA ALA A 138 -0.38 -2.59 -5.19
C ALA A 138 0.61 -3.69 -5.64
N GLY A 139 1.79 -3.30 -6.14
CA GLY A 139 2.86 -4.23 -6.49
C GLY A 139 3.38 -5.01 -5.28
N LEU A 140 3.58 -4.37 -4.12
CA LEU A 140 4.01 -5.05 -2.89
C LEU A 140 2.98 -6.09 -2.43
N ILE A 141 1.69 -5.76 -2.48
CA ILE A 141 0.60 -6.68 -2.15
C ILE A 141 0.58 -7.86 -3.13
N GLY A 142 0.62 -7.59 -4.45
CA GLY A 142 0.64 -8.62 -5.49
C GLY A 142 1.86 -9.53 -5.42
N GLY A 143 3.05 -8.95 -5.18
CA GLY A 143 4.29 -9.69 -4.97
C GLY A 143 4.25 -10.57 -3.74
N GLY A 144 3.74 -10.06 -2.61
CA GLY A 144 3.56 -10.83 -1.38
C GLY A 144 2.64 -12.04 -1.56
N LEU A 145 1.47 -11.84 -2.15
CA LEU A 145 0.50 -12.93 -2.43
C LEU A 145 1.06 -13.98 -3.40
N SER A 146 1.82 -13.53 -4.40
CA SER A 146 2.48 -14.41 -5.39
C SER A 146 3.59 -15.24 -4.75
N ALA A 147 4.43 -14.63 -3.92
CA ALA A 147 5.49 -15.31 -3.19
C ALA A 147 4.91 -16.35 -2.21
N TYR A 148 3.85 -16.00 -1.47
CA TYR A 148 3.17 -16.91 -0.55
C TYR A 148 2.63 -18.15 -1.29
N ASN A 149 1.94 -17.97 -2.41
CA ASN A 149 1.42 -19.08 -3.22
C ASN A 149 2.54 -19.91 -3.88
N ALA A 150 3.66 -19.28 -4.24
CA ALA A 150 4.82 -20.00 -4.74
C ALA A 150 5.39 -20.94 -3.66
N VAL A 151 5.53 -20.47 -2.42
CA VAL A 151 6.02 -21.29 -1.30
C VAL A 151 5.07 -22.45 -1.00
N SER A 152 3.75 -22.21 -0.98
CA SER A 152 2.77 -23.28 -0.74
C SER A 152 2.79 -24.37 -1.83
N LYS A 153 3.24 -24.02 -3.03
CA LYS A 153 3.45 -24.94 -4.17
C LYS A 153 4.85 -25.56 -4.23
N GLY A 154 5.74 -25.25 -3.28
CA GLY A 154 7.13 -25.74 -3.30
C GLY A 154 8.03 -25.06 -4.35
N LEU A 155 7.64 -23.88 -4.85
CA LEU A 155 8.40 -23.11 -5.83
C LEU A 155 9.31 -22.07 -5.14
N ARG A 156 10.33 -21.57 -5.86
CA ARG A 156 11.25 -20.52 -5.36
C ARG A 156 10.51 -19.18 -5.20
N SER A 157 10.38 -18.66 -3.98
CA SER A 157 9.58 -17.45 -3.70
C SER A 157 10.04 -16.17 -4.41
N ILE A 158 11.35 -15.92 -4.47
CA ILE A 158 11.95 -14.67 -4.98
C ILE A 158 11.49 -14.32 -6.40
N PRO A 159 11.63 -15.18 -7.44
CA PRO A 159 11.21 -14.82 -8.79
C PRO A 159 9.69 -14.55 -8.87
N TYR A 160 8.88 -15.30 -8.12
CA TYR A 160 7.43 -15.11 -8.13
C TYR A 160 6.98 -13.84 -7.40
N PHE A 161 7.75 -13.38 -6.39
CA PHE A 161 7.55 -12.05 -5.80
C PHE A 161 7.67 -10.96 -6.86
N PHE A 162 8.76 -10.95 -7.63
CA PHE A 162 8.99 -9.91 -8.64
C PHE A 162 7.99 -9.96 -9.80
N ILE A 163 7.57 -11.17 -10.21
CA ILE A 163 6.49 -11.33 -11.19
C ILE A 163 5.20 -10.69 -10.68
N GLY A 164 4.82 -10.96 -9.42
CA GLY A 164 3.65 -10.33 -8.79
C GLY A 164 3.82 -8.82 -8.56
N PHE A 165 5.04 -8.34 -8.33
CA PHE A 165 5.32 -6.91 -8.11
C PHE A 165 5.17 -6.08 -9.38
N PHE A 166 5.84 -6.49 -10.47
CA PHE A 166 5.86 -5.71 -11.71
C PHE A 166 4.60 -5.90 -12.56
N ILE A 167 4.05 -7.12 -12.58
CA ILE A 167 2.87 -7.48 -13.40
C ILE A 167 1.58 -7.48 -12.56
N ASN A 168 1.67 -7.21 -11.25
CA ASN A 168 0.54 -7.02 -10.34
C ASN A 168 -0.44 -8.22 -10.36
N VAL A 169 -1.74 -7.97 -10.52
CA VAL A 169 -2.80 -8.99 -10.57
C VAL A 169 -2.53 -10.07 -11.63
N LEU A 170 -2.01 -9.72 -12.81
CA LEU A 170 -1.70 -10.69 -13.86
C LEU A 170 -0.54 -11.61 -13.46
N GLY A 171 0.47 -11.05 -12.77
CA GLY A 171 1.57 -11.82 -12.20
C GLY A 171 1.08 -12.84 -11.18
N TYR A 172 0.17 -12.43 -10.29
CA TYR A 172 -0.46 -13.32 -9.32
C TYR A 172 -1.23 -14.47 -9.98
N LEU A 173 -2.07 -14.16 -10.99
CA LEU A 173 -2.81 -15.17 -11.74
C LEU A 173 -1.89 -16.17 -12.46
N TYR A 174 -0.77 -15.68 -13.01
CA TYR A 174 0.26 -16.55 -13.59
C TYR A 174 0.83 -17.53 -12.54
N VAL A 175 1.04 -17.11 -11.30
CA VAL A 175 1.50 -18.02 -10.23
C VAL A 175 0.46 -19.09 -9.91
N LEU A 176 -0.84 -18.75 -9.97
CA LEU A 176 -1.92 -19.70 -9.73
C LEU A 176 -2.00 -20.82 -10.76
N THR A 177 -1.58 -20.59 -12.01
CA THR A 177 -1.59 -21.65 -13.04
C THR A 177 -0.41 -22.61 -12.95
N ARG A 178 0.63 -22.29 -12.17
CA ARG A 178 1.80 -23.16 -12.02
C ARG A 178 1.45 -24.44 -11.24
N PRO A 179 1.86 -25.63 -11.70
CA PRO A 179 1.64 -26.87 -10.96
C PRO A 179 2.43 -26.86 -9.64
N SER A 180 1.91 -27.55 -8.64
CA SER A 180 2.59 -27.72 -7.35
C SER A 180 3.73 -28.72 -7.47
N GLN A 181 4.95 -28.32 -7.12
CA GLN A 181 6.13 -29.19 -7.00
C GLN A 181 6.27 -29.79 -5.59
N ALA A 182 5.42 -29.38 -4.63
CA ALA A 182 5.47 -29.88 -3.26
C ALA A 182 5.25 -31.41 -3.15
N ALA A 183 4.60 -32.03 -4.14
CA ALA A 183 4.37 -33.46 -4.17
C ALA A 183 5.61 -34.29 -4.57
N GLU A 184 6.55 -33.70 -5.32
CA GLU A 184 7.70 -34.43 -5.89
C GLU A 184 8.85 -34.65 -4.89
N GLY A 185 8.71 -34.18 -3.64
CA GLY A 185 9.63 -34.50 -2.55
C GLY A 185 11.02 -33.85 -2.65
N THR A 186 11.35 -33.23 -3.78
CA THR A 186 12.57 -32.44 -4.02
C THR A 186 12.41 -31.02 -3.49
N ILE A 187 12.27 -30.88 -2.17
CA ILE A 187 12.40 -29.58 -1.51
C ILE A 187 13.89 -29.24 -1.50
N PRO A 188 14.33 -28.12 -2.12
CA PRO A 188 15.74 -27.74 -2.12
C PRO A 188 16.25 -27.55 -0.69
N ALA A 189 17.49 -27.98 -0.44
CA ALA A 189 18.15 -27.82 0.84
C ALA A 189 18.12 -26.34 1.28
N GLY A 190 17.63 -26.07 2.50
CA GLY A 190 17.56 -24.72 3.08
C GLY A 190 16.15 -24.10 3.17
N LEU A 191 15.12 -24.69 2.56
CA LEU A 191 13.73 -24.31 2.86
C LEU A 191 13.24 -25.10 4.07
N VAL A 192 13.09 -24.42 5.20
CA VAL A 192 12.40 -24.96 6.39
C VAL A 192 10.97 -25.28 5.95
N LYS A 193 10.66 -26.57 5.84
CA LYS A 193 9.31 -27.02 5.51
C LYS A 193 8.36 -26.50 6.59
N VAL A 194 7.25 -25.90 6.17
CA VAL A 194 6.18 -25.52 7.09
C VAL A 194 5.74 -26.79 7.84
N PRO A 195 5.83 -26.83 9.18
CA PRO A 195 5.52 -28.01 9.96
C PRO A 195 4.07 -28.38 9.69
N THR A 196 3.89 -29.45 8.93
CA THR A 196 2.58 -30.00 8.61
C THR A 196 2.40 -31.22 9.48
N THR A 197 1.58 -31.07 10.52
CA THR A 197 1.14 -32.19 11.34
C THR A 197 0.34 -33.14 10.46
N GLN A 198 0.95 -34.28 10.14
CA GLN A 198 0.29 -35.30 9.35
C GLN A 198 -0.75 -36.03 10.22
N ALA A 199 -1.80 -36.52 9.57
CA ALA A 199 -2.79 -37.34 10.24
C ALA A 199 -2.10 -38.59 10.87
N PRO A 200 -2.44 -38.95 12.11
CA PRO A 200 -1.89 -40.14 12.74
C PRO A 200 -2.30 -41.42 11.98
N SER A 201 -1.39 -42.39 11.91
CA SER A 201 -1.68 -43.72 11.37
C SER A 201 -1.89 -44.71 12.50
N ALA A 202 -2.99 -45.47 12.47
CA ALA A 202 -3.26 -46.52 13.45
C ALA A 202 -2.34 -47.73 13.25
N CYS A 203 -1.85 -48.31 14.35
CA CYS A 203 -1.11 -49.55 14.34
C CYS A 203 -2.03 -50.72 13.96
N PRO A 204 -1.66 -51.58 12.98
CA PRO A 204 -2.51 -52.70 12.57
C PRO A 204 -2.63 -53.79 13.65
N ALA A 205 -1.69 -53.85 14.60
CA ALA A 205 -1.69 -54.86 15.65
C ALA A 205 -2.51 -54.45 16.90
N CYS A 206 -2.41 -53.20 17.33
CA CYS A 206 -3.01 -52.74 18.60
C CYS A 206 -3.92 -51.52 18.48
N GLY A 207 -4.08 -50.94 17.29
CA GLY A 207 -4.91 -49.76 17.05
C GLY A 207 -4.32 -48.43 17.51
N ASN A 208 -3.18 -48.41 18.24
CA ASN A 208 -2.59 -47.16 18.75
C ASN A 208 -2.21 -46.20 17.61
N THR A 209 -2.46 -44.90 17.78
CA THR A 209 -2.12 -43.88 16.79
C THR A 209 -0.64 -43.52 16.88
N ASN A 210 0.05 -43.59 15.73
CA ASN A 210 1.47 -43.30 15.63
C ASN A 210 1.72 -42.24 14.54
N HIS A 211 2.85 -41.55 14.61
CA HIS A 211 3.28 -40.66 13.53
C HIS A 211 3.54 -41.49 12.25
N PRO A 212 3.15 -41.02 11.04
CA PRO A 212 3.30 -41.80 9.81
C PRO A 212 4.75 -42.09 9.39
N SER A 213 5.72 -41.44 10.02
CA SER A 213 7.15 -41.75 9.84
C SER A 213 7.72 -42.69 10.91
N ALA A 214 6.90 -43.18 11.85
CA ALA A 214 7.34 -44.10 12.90
C ALA A 214 7.68 -45.47 12.31
N ARG A 215 8.82 -46.03 12.70
CA ARG A 215 9.24 -47.39 12.33
C ARG A 215 8.80 -48.45 13.33
N LEU A 216 8.40 -48.03 14.53
CA LEU A 216 7.96 -48.89 15.62
C LEU A 216 6.71 -48.28 16.26
N CYS A 217 5.79 -49.12 16.69
CA CYS A 217 4.63 -48.68 17.45
C CYS A 217 5.04 -48.27 18.87
N ALA A 218 4.65 -47.06 19.30
CA ALA A 218 4.95 -46.54 20.64
C ALA A 218 4.29 -47.34 21.78
N ALA A 219 3.25 -48.14 21.48
CA ALA A 219 2.53 -48.92 22.48
C ALA A 219 2.98 -50.40 22.52
N CYS A 220 2.95 -51.09 21.38
CA CYS A 220 3.23 -52.54 21.34
C CYS A 220 4.60 -52.92 20.77
N GLY A 221 5.41 -51.96 20.32
CA GLY A 221 6.75 -52.20 19.78
C GLY A 221 6.79 -52.89 18.40
N VAL A 222 5.65 -53.22 17.79
CA VAL A 222 5.63 -53.86 16.46
C VAL A 222 6.24 -52.94 15.40
N THR A 223 6.96 -53.52 14.46
CA THR A 223 7.53 -52.79 13.32
C THR A 223 6.42 -52.27 12.42
N LEU A 224 6.43 -50.96 12.19
CA LEU A 224 5.51 -50.29 11.29
C LEU A 224 6.22 -50.00 9.97
N ARG A 225 5.51 -50.14 8.86
CA ARG A 225 6.00 -49.71 7.54
C ARG A 225 5.74 -48.20 7.40
N PRO A 226 6.76 -47.34 7.46
CA PRO A 226 6.55 -45.90 7.37
C PRO A 226 6.02 -45.55 5.99
N THR A 227 4.92 -44.80 5.94
CA THR A 227 4.37 -44.26 4.69
C THR A 227 5.09 -42.99 4.24
N ARG A 228 5.89 -42.38 5.13
CA ARG A 228 6.71 -41.19 4.84
C ARG A 228 8.08 -41.30 5.51
N GLN A 229 9.10 -40.70 4.89
CA GLN A 229 10.41 -40.53 5.53
C GLN A 229 10.30 -39.55 6.71
N SER A 230 11.06 -39.79 7.79
CA SER A 230 11.14 -38.83 8.90
C SER A 230 11.94 -37.61 8.48
N GLU A 231 11.49 -36.43 8.89
CA GLU A 231 12.20 -35.17 8.59
C GLU A 231 13.54 -35.10 9.31
N VAL A 232 13.65 -35.74 10.48
CA VAL A 232 14.90 -35.84 11.26
C VAL A 232 16.00 -36.61 10.51
N ALA A 233 15.64 -37.58 9.66
CA ALA A 233 16.62 -38.35 8.89
C ALA A 233 17.16 -37.62 7.65
N ARG A 234 16.70 -36.39 7.38
CA ARG A 234 17.09 -35.59 6.21
C ARG A 234 18.24 -34.60 6.51
N ILE A 235 18.61 -34.43 7.77
CA ILE A 235 19.71 -33.56 8.20
C ILE A 235 21.05 -34.24 7.93
#